data_AF-A0A178ARK8-F1
#
_entry.id   AF-A0A178ARK8-F1
#
_cell.length_a   1.000
_cell.length_b   1.000
_cell.length_c   1.000
_cell.angle_alpha   90.00
_cell.angle_beta   90.00
_cell.angle_gamma   90.00
#
_symmetry.space_group_name_H-M   'P 1'
#
loop_
_entity.id
_entity.type
_entity.pdbx_description
1 polymer ?
#
loop_
_entity_poly.entity_id
_entity_poly.type
_entity_poly.pdbx_seq_one_letter_code
_entity_poly.pdbx_strand_id
1 'polypeptide(L)'
;MTLPKTVEATNDESPSTHEGVVRSTWQARLDELKLTFLTKDGWIGDYDYVYLITPNIWPLNKKYKDYRAPFYGLNDRVPVLLTLLLGLQHALTMIGSIVSPPLAIASGAFHFDTAMTQYLVSTAFITTGLATALQVTRLHIMRTPFFVGTGLLSVVGPTFDILPIVFNYAALQYKSGECPTDEDGTQGSCPDAWGACLGTMLCCVWIQIAMAFVPPRLLNKIFPKLITGSLLTLVGVYLVGNGLQNWGGSSNCHGGDGFYALCPNIAAPKPLVWGHPKLIGLGFSVFVTIVIVESIGAPLMRSASVIIGLATGCIISGAAGYWSTDQLQQAPAGTFLWVHTFKLSVDGALVLPLIIMFACQAVSCIPDILATAELSEVDIEGTEFNSRIQGGILCDGLGSLFSALGTGPPMVSQAGNNGVILLTGCASRRAGWAASGFLVLMGIIAKFGAIFASIPPSVLGGMQVFLYSTIAVAGIRVLALIPWTRRDRFILTVALGIGFMDICQPDWFQQILDYNGPDTNLVGFEQGLNLAVETPFVIAAIVGVFLNLVLPSDKGGLPRGAYGDEQKHPVLGTAK
;
A
#
# COMPACT_ATOMS: atom_id res chain seq x y z
N MET A 1 -16.55 -62.15 -5.50
CA MET A 1 -16.55 -62.19 -4.02
C MET A 1 -16.20 -60.79 -3.55
N THR A 2 -17.23 -60.06 -3.09
CA THR A 2 -17.23 -58.78 -2.35
C THR A 2 -16.42 -57.59 -2.88
N LEU A 3 -17.11 -56.73 -3.63
CA LEU A 3 -16.85 -55.29 -3.82
C LEU A 3 -16.91 -54.54 -2.46
N PRO A 4 -16.05 -53.51 -2.22
CA PRO A 4 -16.20 -52.64 -1.06
C PRO A 4 -17.30 -51.60 -1.28
N LYS A 5 -18.05 -51.34 -0.21
CA LYS A 5 -19.25 -50.51 -0.13
C LYS A 5 -18.98 -49.05 -0.51
N THR A 6 -19.88 -48.50 -1.32
CA THR A 6 -20.13 -47.08 -1.52
C THR A 6 -20.41 -46.39 -0.19
N VAL A 7 -19.63 -45.36 0.14
CA VAL A 7 -19.89 -44.47 1.27
C VAL A 7 -21.03 -43.53 0.84
N GLU A 8 -22.15 -43.62 1.56
CA GLU A 8 -23.32 -42.78 1.42
C GLU A 8 -22.97 -41.32 1.66
N ALA A 9 -23.44 -40.45 0.76
CA ALA A 9 -23.46 -39.01 0.95
C ALA A 9 -24.42 -38.70 2.11
N THR A 10 -23.87 -38.22 3.22
CA THR A 10 -24.66 -37.60 4.29
C THR A 10 -25.16 -36.26 3.77
N ASN A 11 -26.46 -36.18 3.51
CA ASN A 11 -27.21 -34.95 3.37
C ASN A 11 -27.04 -34.13 4.66
N ASP A 12 -26.16 -33.14 4.66
CA ASP A 12 -26.25 -32.02 5.59
C ASP A 12 -27.21 -31.00 4.99
N GLU A 13 -28.37 -30.94 5.63
CA GLU A 13 -29.51 -30.10 5.31
C GLU A 13 -29.10 -28.63 5.32
N SER A 14 -29.18 -27.99 4.16
CA SER A 14 -29.33 -26.55 4.06
C SER A 14 -30.78 -26.19 4.38
N PRO A 15 -31.09 -25.42 5.44
CA PRO A 15 -32.45 -24.95 5.63
C PRO A 15 -32.65 -23.71 4.76
N SER A 16 -33.27 -23.90 3.59
CA SER A 16 -34.54 -23.27 3.21
C SER A 16 -34.66 -22.97 1.71
N THR A 17 -35.14 -23.96 0.96
CA THR A 17 -36.02 -23.72 -0.18
C THR A 17 -37.36 -24.40 0.09
N HIS A 18 -38.19 -23.79 0.94
CA HIS A 18 -39.61 -24.09 0.98
C HIS A 18 -40.42 -22.82 1.25
N GLU A 19 -41.39 -22.60 0.36
CA GLU A 19 -42.51 -21.66 0.43
C GLU A 19 -42.19 -20.16 0.35
N GLY A 20 -42.51 -19.60 -0.82
CA GLY A 20 -42.44 -18.18 -1.10
C GLY A 20 -43.38 -17.36 -0.23
N VAL A 21 -42.83 -16.75 0.82
CA VAL A 21 -43.33 -15.48 1.35
C VAL A 21 -42.21 -14.48 1.14
N VAL A 22 -42.43 -13.52 0.23
CA VAL A 22 -41.58 -12.34 0.11
C VAL A 22 -41.75 -11.54 1.40
N ARG A 23 -40.99 -11.90 2.45
CA ARG A 23 -40.94 -11.14 3.69
C ARG A 23 -40.40 -9.75 3.35
N SER A 24 -41.02 -8.71 3.89
CA SER A 24 -40.53 -7.34 3.72
C SER A 24 -39.03 -7.26 4.05
N THR A 25 -38.25 -6.52 3.26
CA THR A 25 -36.79 -6.37 3.41
C THR A 25 -36.38 -6.01 4.85
N TRP A 26 -37.28 -5.34 5.57
CA TRP A 26 -37.13 -4.96 6.98
C TRP A 26 -37.28 -6.13 7.96
N GLN A 27 -38.24 -7.03 7.76
CA GLN A 27 -38.42 -8.20 8.61
C GLN A 27 -37.26 -9.19 8.44
N ALA A 28 -36.79 -9.39 7.21
CA ALA A 28 -35.59 -10.20 6.96
C ALA A 28 -34.33 -9.61 7.62
N ARG A 29 -34.17 -8.28 7.61
CA ARG A 29 -33.08 -7.58 8.32
C ARG A 29 -33.20 -7.68 9.84
N LEU A 30 -34.41 -7.60 10.39
CA LEU A 30 -34.65 -7.74 11.83
C LEU A 30 -34.41 -9.17 12.31
N ASP A 31 -34.84 -10.17 11.55
CA ASP A 31 -34.58 -11.58 11.85
C ASP A 31 -33.09 -11.90 11.71
N GLU A 32 -32.39 -11.29 10.74
CA GLU A 32 -30.94 -11.38 10.61
C GLU A 32 -30.20 -10.74 11.79
N LEU A 33 -30.62 -9.56 12.24
CA LEU A 33 -30.05 -8.92 13.43
C LEU A 33 -30.31 -9.76 14.69
N LYS A 34 -31.51 -10.32 14.83
CA LYS A 34 -31.83 -11.23 15.94
C LYS A 34 -30.96 -12.47 15.92
N LEU A 35 -30.80 -13.10 14.77
CA LEU A 35 -29.97 -14.31 14.66
C LEU A 35 -28.49 -13.98 14.92
N THR A 36 -27.99 -12.87 14.38
CA THR A 36 -26.59 -12.44 14.56
C THR A 36 -26.26 -12.10 16.02
N PHE A 37 -27.15 -11.40 16.72
CA PHE A 37 -26.86 -10.91 18.08
C PHE A 37 -27.41 -11.77 19.22
N LEU A 38 -28.46 -12.58 19.00
CA LEU A 38 -29.10 -13.39 20.06
C LEU A 38 -28.70 -14.87 20.05
N THR A 39 -28.10 -15.38 18.96
CA THR A 39 -27.71 -16.80 18.89
C THR A 39 -26.20 -16.99 19.09
N LYS A 40 -25.82 -18.10 19.74
CA LYS A 40 -24.42 -18.49 19.95
C LYS A 40 -23.70 -18.75 18.62
N ASP A 41 -24.43 -19.27 17.64
CA ASP A 41 -23.92 -19.58 16.30
C ASP A 41 -23.65 -18.31 15.48
N GLY A 42 -24.42 -17.24 15.71
CA GLY A 42 -24.15 -15.92 15.12
C GLY A 42 -22.90 -15.23 15.69
N TRP A 43 -22.59 -15.47 16.97
CA TRP A 43 -21.42 -14.86 17.63
C TRP A 43 -20.13 -15.63 17.40
N ILE A 44 -20.13 -16.95 17.63
CA ILE A 44 -18.94 -17.81 17.61
C ILE A 44 -18.96 -18.72 16.38
N GLY A 45 -20.11 -19.32 16.05
CA GLY A 45 -20.22 -20.29 14.95
C GLY A 45 -19.29 -21.50 15.10
N ASP A 46 -19.15 -22.26 14.02
CA ASP A 46 -18.42 -23.54 14.00
C ASP A 46 -17.01 -23.44 13.38
N TYR A 47 -16.42 -22.24 13.35
CA TYR A 47 -15.10 -22.04 12.77
C TYR A 47 -13.99 -22.53 13.71
N ASP A 48 -12.98 -23.24 13.18
CA ASP A 48 -11.84 -23.68 13.98
C ASP A 48 -10.85 -22.53 14.20
N TYR A 49 -11.11 -21.73 15.24
CA TYR A 49 -10.25 -20.60 15.62
C TYR A 49 -8.82 -21.01 15.98
N VAL A 50 -8.58 -22.27 16.36
CA VAL A 50 -7.24 -22.77 16.71
C VAL A 50 -6.35 -22.83 15.47
N TYR A 51 -6.92 -23.05 14.28
CA TYR A 51 -6.19 -22.98 13.01
C TYR A 51 -5.50 -21.62 12.81
N LEU A 52 -6.19 -20.51 13.12
CA LEU A 52 -5.64 -19.16 12.90
C LEU A 52 -4.40 -18.87 13.76
N ILE A 53 -4.27 -19.53 14.90
CA ILE A 53 -3.25 -19.27 15.92
C ILE A 53 -2.15 -20.34 15.91
N THR A 54 -2.36 -21.49 15.27
CA THR A 54 -1.39 -22.59 15.26
C THR A 54 -0.22 -22.30 14.31
N PRO A 55 1.04 -22.23 14.81
CA PRO A 55 2.21 -22.00 13.97
C PRO A 55 2.49 -23.17 13.01
N ASN A 56 3.10 -22.88 11.86
CA ASN A 56 3.49 -23.89 10.88
C ASN A 56 4.83 -24.56 11.26
N ILE A 57 4.89 -25.14 12.46
CA ILE A 57 6.07 -25.82 12.99
C ILE A 57 5.69 -27.25 13.34
N TRP A 58 6.50 -28.22 12.91
CA TRP A 58 6.35 -29.61 13.34
C TRP A 58 6.82 -29.72 14.81
N PRO A 59 6.02 -30.27 15.76
CA PRO A 59 4.82 -31.11 15.60
C PRO A 59 3.47 -30.39 15.75
N LEU A 60 3.43 -29.10 16.08
CA LEU A 60 2.20 -28.33 16.32
C LEU A 60 1.26 -28.29 15.10
N ASN A 61 1.80 -28.29 13.88
CA ASN A 61 1.01 -28.30 12.65
C ASN A 61 0.54 -29.70 12.18
N LYS A 62 0.69 -30.76 13.00
CA LYS A 62 0.31 -32.12 12.57
C LYS A 62 -1.20 -32.25 12.25
N LYS A 63 -2.06 -31.48 12.94
CA LYS A 63 -3.51 -31.47 12.73
C LYS A 63 -3.96 -30.68 11.49
N TYR A 64 -3.20 -29.65 11.09
CA TYR A 64 -3.64 -28.66 10.10
C TYR A 64 -2.83 -28.65 8.80
N LYS A 65 -1.91 -29.60 8.61
CA LYS A 65 -1.04 -29.69 7.42
C LYS A 65 -1.81 -29.70 6.08
N ASP A 66 -2.97 -30.36 6.04
CA ASP A 66 -3.83 -30.47 4.85
C ASP A 66 -5.21 -29.80 5.06
N TYR A 67 -5.35 -29.00 6.13
CA TYR A 67 -6.61 -28.33 6.43
C TYR A 67 -6.82 -27.13 5.50
N ARG A 68 -7.93 -27.14 4.76
CA ARG A 68 -8.38 -25.98 3.98
C ARG A 68 -9.43 -25.25 4.79
N ALA A 69 -9.20 -23.96 5.05
CA ALA A 69 -10.19 -23.13 5.71
C ALA A 69 -11.47 -23.07 4.86
N PRO A 70 -12.66 -23.05 5.50
CA PRO A 70 -13.91 -22.88 4.76
C PRO A 70 -13.90 -21.52 4.05
N PHE A 71 -14.27 -21.52 2.77
CA PHE A 71 -14.31 -20.31 1.98
C PHE A 71 -15.58 -19.51 2.30
N TYR A 72 -15.41 -18.24 2.69
CA TYR A 72 -16.50 -17.30 2.87
C TYR A 72 -16.50 -16.28 1.73
N GLY A 73 -17.53 -16.33 0.90
CA GLY A 73 -17.75 -15.41 -0.20
C GLY A 73 -18.14 -14.00 0.26
N LEU A 74 -18.29 -13.09 -0.72
CA LEU A 74 -18.52 -11.66 -0.49
C LEU A 74 -19.69 -11.32 0.45
N ASN A 75 -20.76 -12.13 0.38
CA ASN A 75 -22.04 -11.88 1.05
C ASN A 75 -22.34 -12.88 2.16
N ASP A 76 -21.41 -13.79 2.42
CA ASP A 76 -21.66 -14.87 3.36
C ASP A 76 -21.73 -14.34 4.79
N ARG A 77 -22.57 -15.01 5.59
CA ARG A 77 -22.74 -14.71 7.00
C ARG A 77 -21.56 -15.31 7.75
N VAL A 78 -20.61 -14.45 8.05
CA VAL A 78 -19.47 -14.78 8.92
C VAL A 78 -19.89 -14.50 10.38
N PRO A 79 -19.54 -15.38 11.34
CA PRO A 79 -19.76 -15.12 12.76
C PRO A 79 -19.15 -13.79 13.19
N VAL A 80 -19.78 -13.10 14.14
CA VAL A 80 -19.35 -11.75 14.56
C VAL A 80 -17.91 -11.76 15.10
N LEU A 81 -17.57 -12.73 15.95
CA LEU A 81 -16.22 -12.85 16.49
C LEU A 81 -15.19 -13.07 15.40
N LEU A 82 -15.48 -13.95 14.43
CA LEU A 82 -14.59 -14.19 13.30
C LEU A 82 -14.46 -12.94 12.43
N THR A 83 -15.55 -12.22 12.19
CA THR A 83 -15.55 -10.95 11.45
C THR A 83 -14.67 -9.91 12.13
N LEU A 84 -14.76 -9.78 13.45
CA LEU A 84 -13.93 -8.83 14.23
C LEU A 84 -12.46 -9.24 14.23
N LEU A 85 -12.15 -10.54 14.40
CA LEU A 85 -10.78 -11.04 14.37
C LEU A 85 -10.13 -10.86 13.00
N LEU A 86 -10.83 -11.24 11.92
CA LEU A 86 -10.33 -11.07 10.56
C LEU A 86 -10.26 -9.59 10.16
N GLY A 87 -11.24 -8.77 10.58
CA GLY A 87 -11.19 -7.33 10.39
C GLY A 87 -9.98 -6.70 11.08
N LEU A 88 -9.69 -7.10 12.32
CA LEU A 88 -8.48 -6.69 13.02
C LEU A 88 -7.22 -7.18 12.29
N GLN A 89 -7.20 -8.42 11.80
CA GLN A 89 -6.09 -8.96 11.01
C GLN A 89 -5.82 -8.14 9.76
N HIS A 90 -6.86 -7.78 8.99
CA HIS A 90 -6.72 -6.90 7.83
C HIS A 90 -6.18 -5.53 8.22
N ALA A 91 -6.70 -4.92 9.30
CA ALA A 91 -6.18 -3.65 9.80
C ALA A 91 -4.69 -3.75 10.18
N LEU A 92 -4.31 -4.79 10.93
CA LEU A 92 -2.94 -5.05 11.35
C LEU A 92 -1.99 -5.30 10.16
N THR A 93 -2.43 -6.03 9.14
CA THR A 93 -1.62 -6.29 7.94
C THR A 93 -1.23 -5.01 7.21
N MET A 94 -2.11 -4.00 7.28
CA MET A 94 -2.02 -2.76 6.54
C MET A 94 -1.30 -1.65 7.32
N ILE A 95 -1.00 -1.83 8.60
CA ILE A 95 -0.37 -0.78 9.42
C ILE A 95 0.96 -0.33 8.83
N GLY A 96 1.79 -1.26 8.37
CA GLY A 96 3.11 -0.92 7.80
C GLY A 96 2.99 0.02 6.60
N SER A 97 2.04 -0.25 5.71
CA SER A 97 1.81 0.57 4.51
C SER A 97 1.02 1.85 4.79
N ILE A 98 0.21 1.90 5.84
CA ILE A 98 -0.50 3.12 6.25
C ILE A 98 0.42 4.11 6.96
N VAL A 99 1.30 3.61 7.82
CA VAL A 99 2.17 4.45 8.65
C VAL A 99 3.42 4.90 7.89
N SER A 100 3.96 4.08 6.98
CA SER A 100 5.24 4.39 6.33
C SER A 100 5.21 5.68 5.50
N PRO A 101 4.22 5.96 4.63
CA PRO A 101 4.20 7.19 3.85
C PRO A 101 4.11 8.50 4.68
N PRO A 102 3.19 8.65 5.66
CA PRO A 102 3.15 9.86 6.47
C PRO A 102 4.42 10.04 7.31
N LEU A 103 5.05 8.97 7.82
CA LEU A 103 6.35 9.07 8.49
C LEU A 103 7.45 9.51 7.52
N ALA A 104 7.52 8.91 6.33
CA ALA A 104 8.49 9.28 5.31
C ALA A 104 8.36 10.76 4.89
N ILE A 105 7.14 11.26 4.71
CA ILE A 105 6.86 12.67 4.40
C ILE A 105 7.26 13.57 5.59
N ALA A 106 6.79 13.23 6.80
CA ALA A 106 6.99 14.07 7.97
C ALA A 106 8.46 14.14 8.40
N SER A 107 9.10 13.00 8.64
CA SER A 107 10.47 12.98 9.17
C SER A 107 11.55 12.96 8.09
N GLY A 108 11.26 12.41 6.91
CA GLY A 108 12.25 12.23 5.85
C GLY A 108 12.28 13.36 4.82
N ALA A 109 11.13 13.97 4.50
CA ALA A 109 11.06 15.03 3.50
C ALA A 109 11.06 16.42 4.14
N PHE A 110 10.12 16.70 5.06
CA PHE A 110 9.87 18.06 5.55
C PHE A 110 10.29 18.32 7.01
N HIS A 111 10.92 17.35 7.67
CA HIS A 111 11.52 17.51 9.00
C HIS A 111 10.55 18.02 10.08
N PHE A 112 9.31 17.55 10.04
CA PHE A 112 8.27 17.95 10.98
C PHE A 112 8.57 17.55 12.42
N ASP A 113 8.00 18.33 13.33
CA ASP A 113 8.03 18.00 14.75
C ASP A 113 7.25 16.71 15.06
N THR A 114 7.45 16.22 16.27
CA THR A 114 6.79 14.98 16.69
C THR A 114 5.28 15.13 16.75
N ALA A 115 4.74 16.27 17.19
CA ALA A 115 3.30 16.51 17.26
C ALA A 115 2.62 16.43 15.88
N MET A 116 3.21 17.08 14.87
CA MET A 116 2.70 17.05 13.50
C MET A 116 2.87 15.68 12.85
N THR A 117 3.98 14.98 13.12
CA THR A 117 4.19 13.60 12.69
C THR A 117 3.10 12.67 13.25
N GLN A 118 2.81 12.78 14.54
CA GLN A 118 1.74 12.02 15.22
C GLN A 118 0.37 12.30 14.61
N TYR A 119 0.09 13.57 14.33
CA TYR A 119 -1.13 14.00 13.68
C TYR A 119 -1.26 13.39 12.27
N LEU A 120 -0.23 13.46 11.43
CA LEU A 120 -0.27 12.91 10.07
C LEU A 120 -0.50 11.40 10.05
N VAL A 121 0.15 10.65 10.95
CA VAL A 121 -0.08 9.20 11.09
C VAL A 121 -1.53 8.92 11.48
N SER A 122 -2.07 9.67 12.45
CA SER A 122 -3.44 9.51 12.93
C SER A 122 -4.47 9.85 11.84
N THR A 123 -4.23 10.95 11.12
CA THR A 123 -5.02 11.38 9.96
C THR A 123 -5.02 10.30 8.88
N ALA A 124 -3.86 9.73 8.55
CA ALA A 124 -3.75 8.65 7.56
C ALA A 124 -4.59 7.43 7.95
N PHE A 125 -4.62 7.05 9.24
CA PHE A 125 -5.50 5.97 9.71
C PHE A 125 -6.99 6.28 9.54
N ILE A 126 -7.42 7.50 9.92
CA ILE A 126 -8.83 7.92 9.81
C ILE A 126 -9.25 7.94 8.34
N THR A 127 -8.50 8.60 7.47
CA THR A 127 -8.83 8.72 6.04
C THR A 127 -8.77 7.36 5.35
N THR A 128 -7.84 6.49 5.74
CA THR A 128 -7.77 5.12 5.23
C THR A 128 -8.99 4.29 5.60
N GLY A 129 -9.42 4.37 6.87
CA GLY A 129 -10.61 3.68 7.32
C GLY A 129 -11.86 4.11 6.54
N LEU A 130 -12.04 5.42 6.35
CA LEU A 130 -13.16 5.98 5.58
C LEU A 130 -13.11 5.57 4.10
N ALA A 131 -11.94 5.68 3.45
CA ALA A 131 -11.77 5.28 2.05
C ALA A 131 -11.98 3.77 1.86
N THR A 132 -11.52 2.95 2.82
CA THR A 132 -11.75 1.50 2.81
C THR A 132 -13.22 1.16 2.95
N ALA A 133 -13.97 1.83 3.85
CA ALA A 133 -15.41 1.63 3.94
C ALA A 133 -16.09 1.94 2.60
N LEU A 134 -15.71 3.06 1.97
CA LEU A 134 -16.23 3.46 0.68
C LEU A 134 -15.88 2.45 -0.43
N GLN A 135 -14.66 1.90 -0.44
CA GLN A 135 -14.20 0.93 -1.44
C GLN A 135 -14.89 -0.43 -1.31
N VAL A 136 -15.07 -0.90 -0.08
CA VAL A 136 -15.77 -2.15 0.24
C VAL A 136 -17.27 -2.03 -0.05
N THR A 137 -17.83 -0.82 0.06
CA THR A 137 -19.17 -0.53 -0.44
C THR A 137 -19.19 -0.43 -1.96
N ARG A 138 -20.19 -1.03 -2.59
CA ARG A 138 -20.50 -0.78 -4.00
C ARG A 138 -21.69 0.19 -4.05
N LEU A 139 -21.43 1.49 -3.97
CA LEU A 139 -22.47 2.52 -4.01
C LEU A 139 -22.79 2.87 -5.46
N HIS A 140 -24.05 2.69 -5.85
CA HIS A 140 -24.49 3.07 -7.19
C HIS A 140 -24.71 4.58 -7.28
N ILE A 141 -24.12 5.23 -8.28
CA ILE A 141 -24.30 6.67 -8.50
C ILE A 141 -25.65 6.86 -9.19
N MET A 142 -26.58 7.48 -8.46
CA MET A 142 -27.96 7.66 -8.91
C MET A 142 -28.04 8.28 -10.32
N ARG A 143 -28.80 7.64 -11.21
CA ARG A 143 -29.01 8.03 -12.62
C ARG A 143 -27.81 7.85 -13.56
N THR A 144 -26.77 7.13 -13.15
CA THR A 144 -25.63 6.80 -14.03
C THR A 144 -25.31 5.30 -13.95
N PRO A 145 -24.63 4.69 -14.94
CA PRO A 145 -24.22 3.29 -14.87
C PRO A 145 -23.02 3.05 -13.95
N PHE A 146 -22.47 4.10 -13.32
CA PHE A 146 -21.23 4.03 -12.56
C PHE A 146 -21.47 3.70 -11.08
N PHE A 147 -20.46 3.10 -10.48
CA PHE A 147 -20.43 2.76 -9.07
C PHE A 147 -19.22 3.45 -8.43
N VAL A 148 -19.31 3.70 -7.13
CA VAL A 148 -18.17 4.05 -6.28
C VAL A 148 -17.83 2.82 -5.44
N GLY A 149 -16.56 2.43 -5.47
CA GLY A 149 -16.04 1.25 -4.79
C GLY A 149 -16.16 -0.03 -5.60
N THR A 150 -15.32 -1.02 -5.26
CA THR A 150 -15.23 -2.30 -5.95
C THR A 150 -16.32 -3.27 -5.51
N GLY A 151 -16.85 -3.09 -4.30
CA GLY A 151 -17.73 -4.08 -3.67
C GLY A 151 -17.03 -5.40 -3.38
N LEU A 152 -15.70 -5.39 -3.30
CA LEU A 152 -14.85 -6.50 -2.89
C LEU A 152 -14.18 -6.13 -1.56
N LEU A 153 -13.48 -7.08 -0.95
CA LEU A 153 -12.67 -6.81 0.23
C LEU A 153 -11.36 -6.08 -0.17
N SER A 154 -11.47 -4.93 -0.82
CA SER A 154 -10.35 -4.10 -1.26
C SER A 154 -10.04 -3.05 -0.21
N VAL A 155 -8.89 -3.16 0.46
CA VAL A 155 -8.46 -2.17 1.45
C VAL A 155 -7.66 -1.07 0.75
N VAL A 156 -7.99 0.18 1.06
CA VAL A 156 -7.32 1.36 0.53
C VAL A 156 -6.24 1.77 1.53
N GLY A 157 -5.23 2.53 1.11
CA GLY A 157 -4.31 3.21 2.01
C GLY A 157 -3.40 4.17 1.26
N PRO A 158 -2.52 4.90 1.96
CA PRO A 158 -1.59 5.84 1.36
C PRO A 158 -0.75 5.17 0.25
N THR A 159 -0.64 5.84 -0.90
CA THR A 159 0.24 5.37 -1.98
C THR A 159 1.69 5.68 -1.67
N PHE A 160 2.59 4.83 -2.15
CA PHE A 160 4.03 5.03 -2.10
C PHE A 160 4.55 5.89 -3.27
N ASP A 161 3.77 6.03 -4.34
CA ASP A 161 4.17 6.74 -5.57
C ASP A 161 4.41 8.24 -5.35
N ILE A 162 3.81 8.80 -4.29
CA ILE A 162 3.99 10.21 -3.92
C ILE A 162 5.37 10.48 -3.29
N LEU A 163 6.00 9.47 -2.69
CA LEU A 163 7.21 9.66 -1.90
C LEU A 163 8.40 10.15 -2.73
N PRO A 164 8.72 9.58 -3.90
CA PRO A 164 9.82 10.10 -4.72
C PRO A 164 9.60 11.56 -5.16
N ILE A 165 8.36 11.90 -5.52
CA ILE A 165 8.00 13.27 -5.92
C ILE A 165 8.21 14.24 -4.76
N VAL A 166 7.73 13.87 -3.56
CA VAL A 166 7.86 14.70 -2.35
C VAL A 166 9.31 14.83 -1.91
N PHE A 167 10.12 13.77 -1.97
CA PHE A 167 11.53 13.83 -1.61
C PHE A 167 12.32 14.74 -2.55
N ASN A 168 12.13 14.59 -3.87
CA ASN A 168 12.79 15.44 -4.85
C ASN A 168 12.32 16.90 -4.73
N TYR A 169 11.02 17.12 -4.49
CA TYR A 169 10.47 18.45 -4.27
C TYR A 169 11.01 19.10 -2.99
N ALA A 170 11.09 18.36 -1.89
CA ALA A 170 11.68 18.86 -0.65
C ALA A 170 13.15 19.23 -0.86
N ALA A 171 13.94 18.38 -1.54
CA ALA A 171 15.33 18.67 -1.87
C ALA A 171 15.48 19.96 -2.70
N LEU A 172 14.60 20.15 -3.69
CA LEU A 172 14.54 21.39 -4.48
C LEU A 172 14.25 22.61 -3.59
N GLN A 173 13.29 22.50 -2.66
CA GLN A 173 12.87 23.62 -1.82
C GLN A 173 13.86 24.01 -0.73
N TYR A 174 14.65 23.06 -0.22
CA TYR A 174 15.79 23.40 0.63
C TYR A 174 16.95 24.00 -0.17
N LYS A 175 17.15 23.61 -1.44
CA LYS A 175 18.18 24.17 -2.32
C LYS A 175 17.83 25.58 -2.81
N SER A 176 16.56 25.87 -3.06
CA SER A 176 16.06 27.20 -3.45
C SER A 176 16.07 28.21 -2.29
N GLY A 177 16.11 27.72 -1.05
CA GLY A 177 16.06 28.54 0.16
C GLY A 177 14.66 28.98 0.59
N GLU A 178 13.60 28.43 -0.02
CA GLU A 178 12.22 28.69 0.42
C GLU A 178 11.91 28.01 1.75
N CYS A 179 12.47 26.82 1.99
CA CYS A 179 12.35 26.12 3.27
C CYS A 179 13.42 26.58 4.27
N PRO A 180 13.08 26.68 5.57
CA PRO A 180 14.02 27.13 6.59
C PRO A 180 15.17 26.14 6.74
N THR A 181 16.40 26.66 6.73
CA THR A 181 17.62 25.95 7.13
C THR A 181 18.24 26.73 8.29
N ASP A 182 18.62 26.06 9.38
CA ASP A 182 19.29 26.74 10.48
C ASP A 182 20.73 27.10 10.10
N GLU A 183 21.37 27.97 10.89
CA GLU A 183 22.74 28.46 10.68
C GLU A 183 23.79 27.33 10.60
N ASP A 184 23.50 26.16 11.18
CA ASP A 184 24.34 24.96 11.16
C ASP A 184 24.18 24.11 9.88
N GLY A 185 23.35 24.55 8.93
CA GLY A 185 23.03 23.79 7.70
C GLY A 185 21.95 22.72 7.89
N THR A 186 21.28 22.70 9.05
CA THR A 186 20.20 21.76 9.34
C THR A 186 18.91 22.13 8.64
N GLN A 187 18.32 21.16 7.94
CA GLN A 187 17.00 21.31 7.34
C GLN A 187 15.95 21.41 8.45
N GLY A 188 15.28 22.56 8.52
CA GLY A 188 14.22 22.85 9.47
C GLY A 188 12.86 22.38 8.97
N SER A 189 11.87 22.38 9.87
CA SER A 189 10.49 21.97 9.57
C SER A 189 9.85 22.90 8.51
N CYS A 190 9.38 22.34 7.39
CA CYS A 190 8.82 23.12 6.27
C CYS A 190 7.34 22.78 5.97
N PRO A 191 6.37 23.24 6.81
CA PRO A 191 4.95 22.88 6.65
C PRO A 191 4.30 23.52 5.43
N ASP A 192 4.80 24.67 4.97
CA ASP A 192 4.26 25.37 3.79
C ASP A 192 4.50 24.58 2.50
N ALA A 193 5.62 23.87 2.37
CA ALA A 193 5.91 23.01 1.21
C ALA A 193 4.97 21.79 1.16
N TRP A 194 4.63 21.19 2.31
CA TRP A 194 3.60 20.15 2.35
C TRP A 194 2.21 20.71 2.03
N GLY A 195 1.90 21.92 2.52
CA GLY A 195 0.70 22.66 2.14
C GLY A 195 0.59 22.91 0.63
N ALA A 196 1.71 23.19 -0.03
CA ALA A 196 1.81 23.30 -1.48
C ALA A 196 1.56 21.96 -2.18
N CYS A 197 2.15 20.87 -1.67
CA CYS A 197 1.87 19.51 -2.16
C CYS A 197 0.39 19.16 -2.06
N LEU A 198 -0.25 19.42 -0.91
CA LEU A 198 -1.67 19.16 -0.70
C LEU A 198 -2.55 19.98 -1.66
N GLY A 199 -2.27 21.27 -1.82
CA GLY A 199 -3.03 22.12 -2.73
C GLY A 199 -2.88 21.70 -4.19
N THR A 200 -1.66 21.38 -4.64
CA THR A 200 -1.45 20.87 -6.01
C THR A 200 -2.10 19.49 -6.19
N MET A 201 -2.06 18.61 -5.19
CA MET A 201 -2.77 17.32 -5.24
C MET A 201 -4.28 17.49 -5.44
N LEU A 202 -4.91 18.45 -4.75
CA LEU A 202 -6.35 18.77 -4.90
C LEU A 202 -6.70 19.25 -6.32
N CYS A 203 -5.76 19.89 -7.02
CA CYS A 203 -5.92 20.28 -8.41
C CYS A 203 -5.73 19.11 -9.39
N CYS A 204 -4.80 18.20 -9.11
CA CYS A 204 -4.42 17.12 -10.04
C CYS A 204 -5.28 15.84 -9.90
N VAL A 205 -5.87 15.57 -8.74
CA VAL A 205 -6.63 14.33 -8.45
C VAL A 205 -7.82 14.12 -9.40
N TRP A 206 -8.34 15.20 -10.00
CA TRP A 206 -9.41 15.14 -10.99
C TRP A 206 -9.07 14.31 -12.21
N ILE A 207 -7.79 14.14 -12.54
CA ILE A 207 -7.35 13.29 -13.65
C ILE A 207 -7.62 11.82 -13.34
N GLN A 208 -7.30 11.36 -12.13
CA GLN A 208 -7.60 10.00 -11.70
C GLN A 208 -9.12 9.75 -11.71
N ILE A 209 -9.89 10.71 -11.19
CA ILE A 209 -11.36 10.66 -11.20
C ILE A 209 -11.90 10.62 -12.64
N ALA A 210 -11.37 11.44 -13.55
CA ALA A 210 -11.77 11.45 -14.95
C ALA A 210 -11.44 10.13 -15.65
N MET A 211 -10.28 9.54 -15.36
CA MET A 211 -9.85 8.25 -15.90
C MET A 211 -10.76 7.10 -15.43
N ALA A 212 -11.39 7.20 -14.27
CA ALA A 212 -12.35 6.20 -13.79
C ALA A 212 -13.55 6.02 -14.74
N PHE A 213 -13.93 7.07 -15.47
CA PHE A 213 -15.04 7.03 -16.44
C PHE A 213 -14.61 6.52 -17.82
N VAL A 214 -13.31 6.32 -18.04
CA VAL A 214 -12.77 5.75 -19.28
C VAL A 214 -12.90 4.22 -19.23
N PRO A 215 -13.22 3.54 -20.34
CA PRO A 215 -13.27 2.08 -20.37
C PRO A 215 -11.92 1.46 -20.00
N PRO A 216 -11.86 0.45 -19.09
CA PRO A 216 -10.61 -0.19 -18.68
C PRO A 216 -9.79 -0.77 -19.83
N ARG A 217 -10.46 -1.16 -20.94
CA ARG A 217 -9.79 -1.64 -22.17
C ARG A 217 -8.91 -0.58 -22.81
N LEU A 218 -9.34 0.68 -22.80
CA LEU A 218 -8.56 1.79 -23.35
C LEU A 218 -7.39 2.13 -22.42
N LEU A 219 -7.61 2.14 -21.11
CA LEU A 219 -6.55 2.33 -20.12
C LEU A 219 -5.45 1.29 -20.26
N ASN A 220 -5.80 0.00 -20.36
CA ASN A 220 -4.85 -1.08 -20.60
C ASN A 220 -4.13 -0.99 -21.95
N LYS A 221 -4.69 -0.29 -22.94
CA LYS A 221 -4.04 -0.07 -24.24
C LYS A 221 -2.96 1.01 -24.14
N ILE A 222 -3.22 2.08 -23.38
CA ILE A 222 -2.29 3.19 -23.17
C ILE A 222 -1.20 2.79 -22.17
N PHE A 223 -1.61 2.17 -21.06
CA PHE A 223 -0.75 1.69 -19.98
C PHE A 223 -0.85 0.17 -19.86
N PRO A 224 -0.22 -0.59 -20.77
CA PRO A 224 -0.18 -2.05 -20.65
C PRO A 224 0.55 -2.50 -19.39
N LYS A 225 0.33 -3.77 -19.00
CA LYS A 225 0.98 -4.44 -17.86
C LYS A 225 2.51 -4.28 -17.83
N LEU A 226 3.11 -4.14 -19.01
CA LEU A 226 4.53 -3.84 -19.18
C LEU A 226 4.95 -2.57 -18.45
N ILE A 227 4.19 -1.49 -18.62
CA ILE A 227 4.48 -0.17 -18.07
C ILE A 227 4.14 -0.15 -16.59
N THR A 228 2.97 -0.64 -16.19
CA THR A 228 2.60 -0.69 -14.77
C THR A 228 3.56 -1.55 -13.95
N GLY A 229 4.02 -2.68 -14.48
CA GLY A 229 5.03 -3.52 -13.85
C GLY A 229 6.39 -2.82 -13.73
N SER A 230 6.84 -2.10 -14.76
CA SER A 230 8.10 -1.34 -14.69
C SER A 230 8.03 -0.19 -13.69
N LEU A 231 6.88 0.50 -13.62
CA LEU A 231 6.65 1.61 -12.68
C LEU A 231 6.77 1.13 -11.25
N LEU A 232 6.01 0.09 -10.89
CA LEU A 232 6.00 -0.45 -9.53
C LEU A 232 7.39 -0.99 -9.12
N THR A 233 8.13 -1.57 -10.07
CA THR A 233 9.51 -2.02 -9.84
C THR A 233 10.44 -0.85 -9.54
N LEU A 234 10.39 0.22 -10.33
CA LEU A 234 11.25 1.42 -10.14
C LEU A 234 10.91 2.15 -8.84
N VAL A 235 9.62 2.32 -8.52
CA VAL A 235 9.18 2.90 -7.24
C VAL A 235 9.75 2.10 -6.07
N GLY A 236 9.60 0.78 -6.09
CA GLY A 236 10.15 -0.08 -5.03
C GLY A 236 11.66 0.05 -4.88
N VAL A 237 12.42 -0.01 -5.99
CA VAL A 237 13.89 0.08 -5.97
C VAL A 237 14.37 1.45 -5.46
N TYR A 238 13.76 2.54 -5.89
CA TYR A 238 14.10 3.89 -5.41
C TYR A 238 13.86 4.01 -3.89
N LEU A 239 12.70 3.54 -3.41
CA LEU A 239 12.33 3.67 -2.00
C LEU A 239 13.19 2.81 -1.07
N VAL A 240 13.69 1.66 -1.54
CA VAL A 240 14.65 0.84 -0.77
C VAL A 240 15.88 1.67 -0.37
N GLY A 241 16.34 2.59 -1.22
CA GLY A 241 17.43 3.52 -0.89
C GLY A 241 17.12 4.40 0.32
N ASN A 242 15.93 5.00 0.37
CA ASN A 242 15.48 5.80 1.52
C ASN A 242 15.31 4.94 2.79
N GLY A 243 14.75 3.73 2.65
CA GLY A 243 14.64 2.78 3.76
C GLY A 243 16.00 2.41 4.35
N LEU A 244 17.03 2.25 3.51
CA LEU A 244 18.40 1.99 3.94
C LEU A 244 19.02 3.17 4.68
N GLN A 245 18.79 4.41 4.23
CA GLN A 245 19.25 5.61 4.93
C GLN A 245 18.67 5.67 6.36
N ASN A 246 17.38 5.38 6.51
CA ASN A 246 16.74 5.29 7.82
C ASN A 246 17.28 4.13 8.65
N TRP A 247 17.52 2.97 8.05
CA TRP A 247 18.13 1.82 8.74
C TRP A 247 19.50 2.19 9.31
N GLY A 248 20.32 2.91 8.53
CA GLY A 248 21.62 3.44 8.96
C GLY A 248 21.56 4.42 10.13
N GLY A 249 20.40 5.02 10.42
CA GLY A 249 20.19 5.90 11.57
C GLY A 249 19.14 6.97 11.34
N SER A 250 19.16 7.59 10.16
CA SER A 250 18.24 8.60 9.64
C SER A 250 18.81 9.10 8.30
N SER A 251 17.95 9.59 7.40
CA SER A 251 18.38 10.37 6.23
C SER A 251 19.23 11.59 6.58
N ASN A 252 18.94 12.24 7.71
CA ASN A 252 19.47 13.58 8.01
C ASN A 252 20.92 13.52 8.49
N CYS A 253 21.30 12.41 9.12
CA CYS A 253 22.67 12.17 9.57
C CYS A 253 23.55 11.47 8.52
N HIS A 254 23.00 11.10 7.36
CA HIS A 254 23.76 10.48 6.29
C HIS A 254 24.64 11.52 5.58
N GLY A 255 25.89 11.65 6.04
CA GLY A 255 26.81 12.68 5.56
C GLY A 255 26.50 14.09 6.09
N GLY A 256 25.72 14.18 7.18
CA GLY A 256 25.39 15.44 7.84
C GLY A 256 26.49 15.89 8.81
N ASP A 257 26.67 17.21 8.91
CA ASP A 257 27.54 17.87 9.88
C ASP A 257 26.71 18.60 10.96
N GLY A 258 27.35 19.11 12.01
CA GLY A 258 26.70 19.91 13.06
C GLY A 258 25.67 19.11 13.89
N PHE A 259 24.43 19.61 13.99
CA PHE A 259 23.36 19.01 14.80
C PHE A 259 22.92 17.62 14.31
N TYR A 260 23.19 17.27 13.04
CA TYR A 260 22.96 15.93 12.47
C TYR A 260 24.23 15.08 12.33
N ALA A 261 25.36 15.47 12.93
CA ALA A 261 26.59 14.66 12.91
C ALA A 261 26.42 13.27 13.56
N LEU A 262 25.42 13.13 14.44
CA LEU A 262 25.02 11.86 15.03
C LEU A 262 23.53 11.60 14.77
N CYS A 263 23.14 10.34 14.64
CA CYS A 263 21.80 9.90 14.32
C CYS A 263 20.94 9.64 15.55
N PRO A 264 19.64 9.98 15.52
CA PRO A 264 18.96 10.80 14.51
C PRO A 264 19.32 12.30 14.56
N ASN A 265 19.81 12.78 15.71
CA ASN A 265 20.44 14.09 15.91
C ASN A 265 21.30 14.02 17.19
N ILE A 266 22.10 15.05 17.47
CA ILE A 266 22.94 15.11 18.69
C ILE A 266 22.12 15.17 20.00
N ALA A 267 20.86 15.59 19.94
CA ALA A 267 19.96 15.69 21.08
C ALA A 267 19.24 14.37 21.41
N ALA A 268 19.40 13.35 20.57
CA ALA A 268 18.71 12.09 20.70
C ALA A 268 19.26 11.23 21.85
N PRO A 269 18.45 10.32 22.43
CA PRO A 269 18.96 9.36 23.40
C PRO A 269 19.98 8.42 22.72
N LYS A 270 21.23 8.49 23.19
CA LYS A 270 22.39 7.71 22.67
C LYS A 270 22.66 7.95 21.18
N PRO A 271 23.08 9.16 20.80
CA PRO A 271 23.29 9.52 19.41
C PRO A 271 24.57 8.81 18.90
N LEU A 272 24.49 8.20 17.72
CA LEU A 272 25.57 7.38 17.12
C LEU A 272 25.83 7.80 15.69
N VAL A 273 27.04 7.55 15.19
CA VAL A 273 27.36 7.80 13.77
C VAL A 273 26.49 6.97 12.84
N TRP A 274 26.23 7.50 11.65
CA TRP A 274 25.47 6.78 10.63
C TRP A 274 26.13 5.44 10.31
N GLY A 275 25.32 4.39 10.18
CA GLY A 275 25.78 3.03 9.89
C GLY A 275 26.45 2.32 11.07
N HIS A 276 26.40 2.87 12.29
CA HIS A 276 26.97 2.21 13.46
C HIS A 276 26.34 0.81 13.67
N PRO A 277 27.13 -0.24 14.03
CA PRO A 277 26.63 -1.62 14.14
C PRO A 277 25.40 -1.81 15.02
N LYS A 278 25.25 -0.99 16.08
CA LYS A 278 24.07 -1.00 16.95
C LYS A 278 22.80 -0.55 16.21
N LEU A 279 22.88 0.50 15.40
CA LEU A 279 21.75 1.02 14.61
C LEU A 279 21.34 0.01 13.53
N ILE A 280 22.34 -0.53 12.82
CA ILE A 280 22.13 -1.61 11.85
C ILE A 280 21.52 -2.84 12.54
N GLY A 281 22.01 -3.20 13.73
CA GLY A 281 21.47 -4.31 14.53
C GLY A 281 20.00 -4.12 14.93
N LEU A 282 19.56 -2.90 15.22
CA LEU A 282 18.15 -2.59 15.51
C LEU A 282 17.27 -2.87 14.29
N GLY A 283 17.58 -2.29 13.13
CA GLY A 283 16.78 -2.55 11.92
C GLY A 283 16.90 -4.00 11.44
N PHE A 284 18.05 -4.65 11.63
CA PHE A 284 18.24 -6.05 11.31
C PHE A 284 17.37 -6.96 12.18
N SER A 285 17.24 -6.63 13.48
CA SER A 285 16.35 -7.37 14.37
C SER A 285 14.89 -7.33 13.91
N VAL A 286 14.43 -6.18 13.38
CA VAL A 286 13.10 -6.04 12.78
C VAL A 286 12.99 -6.91 11.55
N PHE A 287 13.91 -6.73 10.58
CA PHE A 287 13.88 -7.43 9.30
C PHE A 287 13.91 -8.96 9.48
N VAL A 288 14.82 -9.47 10.32
CA VAL A 288 14.91 -10.92 10.61
C VAL A 288 13.66 -11.43 11.30
N THR A 289 13.10 -10.66 12.23
CA THR A 289 11.84 -11.06 12.88
C THR A 289 10.71 -11.17 11.87
N ILE A 290 10.58 -10.23 10.92
CA ILE A 290 9.58 -10.32 9.85
C ILE A 290 9.78 -11.60 9.04
N VAL A 291 11.02 -11.87 8.59
CA VAL A 291 11.35 -13.07 7.80
C VAL A 291 11.02 -14.36 8.57
N ILE A 292 11.36 -14.42 9.86
CA ILE A 292 11.05 -15.59 10.71
C ILE A 292 9.53 -15.75 10.83
N VAL A 293 8.80 -14.69 11.19
CA VAL A 293 7.35 -14.76 11.36
C VAL A 293 6.65 -15.14 10.05
N GLU A 294 7.11 -14.66 8.90
CA GLU A 294 6.55 -15.03 7.61
C GLU A 294 6.80 -16.51 7.28
N SER A 295 8.00 -17.02 7.60
CA SER A 295 8.39 -18.39 7.29
C SER A 295 7.63 -19.43 8.13
N ILE A 296 7.52 -19.23 9.46
CA ILE A 296 7.01 -20.24 10.41
C ILE A 296 5.74 -19.83 11.17
N GLY A 297 5.30 -18.57 11.04
CA GLY A 297 4.15 -18.05 11.77
C GLY A 297 2.83 -18.74 11.40
N ALA A 298 1.87 -18.65 12.31
CA ALA A 298 0.48 -19.02 12.05
C ALA A 298 -0.16 -18.08 10.99
N PRO A 299 -1.29 -18.44 10.35
CA PRO A 299 -1.96 -17.57 9.38
C PRO A 299 -2.18 -16.14 9.90
N LEU A 300 -2.61 -15.98 11.16
CA LEU A 300 -2.79 -14.68 11.79
C LEU A 300 -1.47 -13.91 11.97
N MET A 301 -0.40 -14.63 12.33
CA MET A 301 0.93 -14.03 12.55
C MET A 301 1.61 -13.63 11.24
N ARG A 302 1.47 -14.44 10.17
CA ARG A 302 2.03 -14.13 8.85
C ARG A 302 1.44 -12.83 8.31
N SER A 303 0.12 -12.68 8.41
CA SER A 303 -0.54 -11.42 8.03
C SER A 303 -0.09 -10.22 8.90
N ALA A 304 0.28 -10.44 10.17
CA ALA A 304 0.78 -9.40 11.07
C ALA A 304 2.32 -9.35 11.18
N SER A 305 3.06 -9.99 10.26
CA SER A 305 4.51 -10.19 10.38
C SER A 305 5.29 -8.88 10.50
N VAL A 306 4.87 -7.88 9.72
CA VAL A 306 5.44 -6.52 9.73
C VAL A 306 5.28 -5.84 11.09
N ILE A 307 4.09 -5.89 11.70
CA ILE A 307 3.86 -5.32 13.04
C ILE A 307 4.64 -6.07 14.10
N ILE A 308 4.66 -7.42 14.04
CA ILE A 308 5.37 -8.23 15.03
C ILE A 308 6.88 -7.92 14.97
N GLY A 309 7.42 -7.77 13.76
CA GLY A 309 8.79 -7.32 13.54
C GLY A 309 9.05 -5.95 14.13
N LEU A 310 8.18 -4.98 13.83
CA LEU A 310 8.28 -3.63 14.37
C LEU A 310 8.21 -3.62 15.90
N ALA A 311 7.24 -4.30 16.50
CA ALA A 311 7.08 -4.43 17.94
C ALA A 311 8.33 -5.03 18.60
N THR A 312 8.93 -6.05 17.98
CA THR A 312 10.17 -6.67 18.47
C THR A 312 11.34 -5.69 18.45
N GLY A 313 11.51 -4.93 17.36
CA GLY A 313 12.52 -3.87 17.29
C GLY A 313 12.28 -2.74 18.28
N CYS A 314 11.02 -2.36 18.51
CA CYS A 314 10.62 -1.39 19.53
C CYS A 314 10.96 -1.88 20.95
N ILE A 315 10.72 -3.15 21.26
CA ILE A 315 11.07 -3.75 22.57
C ILE A 315 12.59 -3.74 22.77
N ILE A 316 13.36 -4.16 21.76
CA ILE A 316 14.83 -4.18 21.84
C ILE A 316 15.39 -2.76 21.98
N SER A 317 14.90 -1.81 21.18
CA SER A 317 15.35 -0.41 21.24
C SER A 317 14.94 0.27 22.55
N GLY A 318 13.75 -0.03 23.08
CA GLY A 318 13.30 0.42 24.40
C GLY A 318 14.19 -0.11 25.52
N ALA A 319 14.51 -1.41 25.51
CA ALA A 319 15.43 -2.02 26.48
C ALA A 319 16.86 -1.46 26.36
N ALA A 320 17.28 -1.10 25.15
CA ALA A 320 18.56 -0.45 24.90
C ALA A 320 18.56 1.05 25.24
N GLY A 321 17.41 1.65 25.56
CA GLY A 321 17.27 3.04 25.97
C GLY A 321 17.30 4.07 24.84
N TYR A 322 16.82 3.69 23.65
CA TYR A 322 16.65 4.60 22.49
C TYR A 322 15.28 5.31 22.46
N TRP A 323 14.47 5.16 23.51
CA TRP A 323 13.12 5.73 23.62
C TRP A 323 13.07 6.79 24.70
N SER A 324 12.32 7.87 24.45
CA SER A 324 11.85 8.78 25.50
C SER A 324 10.35 8.56 25.70
N THR A 325 9.93 8.37 26.96
CA THR A 325 8.50 8.19 27.31
C THR A 325 7.74 9.50 27.38
N ASP A 326 8.45 10.63 27.39
CA ASP A 326 7.88 11.96 27.63
C ASP A 326 6.91 12.35 26.52
N GLN A 327 7.26 12.06 25.26
CA GLN A 327 6.40 12.31 24.10
C GLN A 327 5.12 11.47 24.15
N LEU A 328 5.22 10.22 24.60
CA LEU A 328 4.06 9.35 24.73
C LEU A 328 3.12 9.83 25.84
N GLN A 329 3.64 10.40 26.93
CA GLN A 329 2.82 10.95 28.01
C GLN A 329 2.14 12.26 27.60
N GLN A 330 2.86 13.15 26.92
CA GLN A 330 2.37 14.45 26.46
C GLN A 330 1.35 14.37 25.32
N ALA A 331 1.36 13.28 24.54
CA ALA A 331 0.41 13.11 23.44
C ALA A 331 -1.05 13.15 23.93
N PRO A 332 -1.97 13.78 23.19
CA PRO A 332 -3.38 13.82 23.56
C PRO A 332 -4.00 12.40 23.58
N ALA A 333 -5.13 12.25 24.28
CA ALA A 333 -5.84 10.97 24.34
C ALA A 333 -6.59 10.67 23.03
N GLY A 334 -7.05 11.71 22.33
CA GLY A 334 -7.73 11.59 21.04
C GLY A 334 -7.36 12.72 20.08
N THR A 335 -7.46 12.44 18.78
CA THR A 335 -7.24 13.42 17.69
C THR A 335 -8.30 13.22 16.61
N PHE A 336 -8.52 14.27 15.82
CA PHE A 336 -9.47 14.29 14.71
C PHE A 336 -8.80 14.89 13.49
N LEU A 337 -9.48 14.78 12.34
CA LEU A 337 -9.09 15.50 11.13
C LEU A 337 -9.09 17.01 11.42
N TRP A 338 -8.12 17.73 10.86
CA TRP A 338 -7.95 19.19 10.98
C TRP A 338 -7.56 19.73 12.36
N VAL A 339 -7.04 18.90 13.27
CA VAL A 339 -6.39 19.40 14.51
C VAL A 339 -5.18 20.27 14.16
N HIS A 340 -4.37 19.84 13.18
CA HIS A 340 -3.38 20.69 12.52
C HIS A 340 -3.80 20.96 11.08
N THR A 341 -3.64 22.19 10.64
CA THR A 341 -3.96 22.62 9.28
C THR A 341 -2.73 23.16 8.60
N PHE A 342 -2.59 22.87 7.30
CA PHE A 342 -1.52 23.40 6.47
C PHE A 342 -2.05 24.51 5.57
N LYS A 343 -1.19 25.47 5.24
CA LYS A 343 -1.53 26.54 4.30
C LYS A 343 -1.59 25.95 2.89
N LEU A 344 -2.80 25.88 2.33
CA LEU A 344 -2.97 25.38 0.96
C LEU A 344 -2.45 26.41 -0.04
N SER A 345 -1.46 26.00 -0.82
CA SER A 345 -0.94 26.73 -1.99
C SER A 345 -0.82 25.75 -3.16
N VAL A 346 -0.71 26.28 -4.37
CA VAL A 346 -0.49 25.45 -5.56
C VAL A 346 0.88 25.84 -6.12
N ASP A 347 1.75 24.85 -6.22
CA ASP A 347 3.05 25.00 -6.86
C ASP A 347 3.02 24.39 -8.27
N GLY A 348 3.41 25.20 -9.25
CA GLY A 348 3.49 24.81 -10.66
C GLY A 348 4.48 23.67 -10.92
N ALA A 349 5.57 23.58 -10.14
CA ALA A 349 6.57 22.54 -10.30
C ALA A 349 6.00 21.13 -10.02
N LEU A 350 5.03 21.04 -9.11
CA LEU A 350 4.40 19.76 -8.73
C LEU A 350 3.29 19.31 -9.68
N VAL A 351 2.75 20.21 -10.50
CA VAL A 351 1.57 19.91 -11.33
C VAL A 351 1.85 18.74 -12.28
N LEU A 352 2.93 18.82 -13.06
CA LEU A 352 3.23 17.81 -14.08
C LEU A 352 3.54 16.43 -13.46
N PRO A 353 4.44 16.29 -12.45
CA PRO A 353 4.68 15.03 -11.78
C PRO A 353 3.41 14.42 -11.14
N LEU A 354 2.59 15.23 -10.47
CA LEU A 354 1.37 14.73 -9.81
C LEU A 354 0.30 14.29 -10.81
N ILE A 355 0.15 14.98 -11.95
CA ILE A 355 -0.73 14.54 -13.03
C ILE A 355 -0.34 13.14 -13.52
N ILE A 356 0.96 12.93 -13.76
CA ILE A 356 1.47 11.64 -14.26
C ILE A 356 1.33 10.56 -13.18
N MET A 357 1.63 10.88 -11.93
CA MET A 357 1.45 9.99 -10.79
C MET A 357 -0.01 9.54 -10.66
N PHE A 358 -0.97 10.47 -10.62
CA PHE A 358 -2.40 10.14 -10.51
C PHE A 358 -2.90 9.32 -11.72
N ALA A 359 -2.37 9.58 -12.92
CA ALA A 359 -2.68 8.77 -14.09
C ALA A 359 -2.12 7.35 -13.99
N CYS A 360 -0.88 7.19 -13.52
CA CYS A 360 -0.27 5.89 -13.28
C CYS A 360 -0.99 5.12 -12.17
N GLN A 361 -1.36 5.83 -11.09
CA GLN A 361 -2.08 5.30 -9.94
C GLN A 361 -3.44 4.72 -10.36
N ALA A 362 -4.18 5.41 -11.24
CA ALA A 362 -5.44 4.91 -11.80
C ALA A 362 -5.29 3.52 -12.44
N VAL A 363 -4.16 3.24 -13.10
CA VAL A 363 -3.92 1.94 -13.75
C VAL A 363 -3.31 0.93 -12.79
N SER A 364 -2.54 1.38 -11.81
CA SER A 364 -1.88 0.52 -10.82
C SER A 364 -2.85 -0.29 -9.96
N CYS A 365 -4.08 0.20 -9.74
CA CYS A 365 -5.08 -0.52 -8.94
C CYS A 365 -5.73 -1.71 -9.69
N ILE A 366 -5.66 -1.75 -11.02
CA ILE A 366 -6.37 -2.76 -11.84
C ILE A 366 -5.91 -4.19 -11.52
N PRO A 367 -4.59 -4.50 -11.47
CA PRO A 367 -4.10 -5.82 -11.07
C PRO A 367 -4.54 -6.23 -9.66
N ASP A 368 -4.62 -5.28 -8.72
CA ASP A 368 -5.00 -5.56 -7.34
C ASP A 368 -6.49 -5.90 -7.22
N ILE A 369 -7.34 -5.17 -7.94
CA ILE A 369 -8.77 -5.48 -8.04
C ILE A 369 -8.99 -6.83 -8.71
N LEU A 370 -8.24 -7.14 -9.78
CA LEU A 370 -8.28 -8.44 -10.45
C LEU A 370 -7.89 -9.57 -9.51
N ALA A 371 -6.76 -9.43 -8.80
CA ALA A 371 -6.31 -10.43 -7.83
C ALA A 371 -7.31 -10.60 -6.69
N THR A 372 -7.90 -9.51 -6.20
CA THR A 372 -8.96 -9.58 -5.18
C THR A 372 -10.17 -10.35 -5.71
N ALA A 373 -10.60 -10.09 -6.95
CA ALA A 373 -11.74 -10.77 -7.57
C ALA A 373 -11.49 -12.28 -7.77
N GLU A 374 -10.30 -12.64 -8.25
CA GLU A 374 -9.88 -14.04 -8.42
C GLU A 374 -9.86 -14.79 -7.08
N LEU A 375 -9.27 -14.20 -6.05
CA LEU A 375 -9.23 -14.77 -4.69
C LEU A 375 -10.62 -14.82 -4.03
N SER A 376 -11.55 -13.97 -4.47
CA SER A 376 -12.92 -13.93 -3.97
C SER A 376 -13.87 -14.85 -4.76
N GLU A 377 -13.36 -15.61 -5.73
CA GLU A 377 -14.16 -16.45 -6.65
C GLU A 377 -15.27 -15.68 -7.38
N VAL A 378 -14.97 -14.43 -7.77
CA VAL A 378 -15.88 -13.54 -8.51
C VAL A 378 -15.45 -13.49 -9.98
N ASP A 379 -16.42 -13.29 -10.88
CA ASP A 379 -16.15 -13.11 -12.30
C ASP A 379 -15.08 -12.03 -12.56
N ILE A 380 -14.02 -12.44 -13.26
CA ILE A 380 -12.87 -11.61 -13.67
C ILE A 380 -13.01 -11.04 -15.09
N GLU A 381 -14.13 -11.35 -15.76
CA GLU A 381 -14.45 -10.86 -17.11
C GLU A 381 -15.87 -10.29 -17.16
N GLY A 382 -16.19 -9.58 -18.25
CA GLY A 382 -17.53 -9.03 -18.47
C GLY A 382 -17.74 -7.60 -17.95
N THR A 383 -18.99 -7.14 -18.05
CA THR A 383 -19.38 -5.75 -17.74
C THR A 383 -19.38 -5.47 -16.24
N GLU A 384 -19.80 -6.44 -15.43
CA GLU A 384 -19.75 -6.40 -13.96
C GLU A 384 -18.31 -6.13 -13.48
N PHE A 385 -17.34 -6.92 -13.94
CA PHE A 385 -15.94 -6.76 -13.56
C PHE A 385 -15.36 -5.40 -13.98
N ASN A 386 -15.65 -4.95 -15.21
CA ASN A 386 -15.25 -3.62 -15.67
C ASN A 386 -15.85 -2.50 -14.80
N SER A 387 -17.10 -2.66 -14.34
CA SER A 387 -17.73 -1.69 -13.44
C SER A 387 -17.06 -1.65 -12.06
N ARG A 388 -16.53 -2.79 -11.57
CA ARG A 388 -15.77 -2.86 -10.31
C ARG A 388 -14.42 -2.17 -10.45
N ILE A 389 -13.74 -2.34 -11.59
CA ILE A 389 -12.50 -1.61 -11.88
C ILE A 389 -12.78 -0.10 -11.89
N GLN A 390 -13.77 0.36 -12.66
CA GLN A 390 -14.10 1.78 -12.74
C GLN A 390 -14.50 2.35 -11.38
N GLY A 391 -15.31 1.62 -10.60
CA GLY A 391 -15.69 2.03 -9.25
C GLY A 391 -14.53 2.05 -8.26
N GLY A 392 -13.58 1.13 -8.40
CA GLY A 392 -12.35 1.11 -7.63
C GLY A 392 -11.45 2.32 -7.92
N ILE A 393 -11.20 2.62 -9.21
CA ILE A 393 -10.43 3.81 -9.62
C ILE A 393 -11.10 5.10 -9.11
N LEU A 394 -12.43 5.19 -9.24
CA LEU A 394 -13.18 6.35 -8.80
C LEU A 394 -13.07 6.57 -7.29
N CYS A 395 -13.19 5.50 -6.51
CA CYS A 395 -13.10 5.58 -5.06
C CYS A 395 -11.67 5.80 -4.57
N ASP A 396 -10.64 5.28 -5.25
CA ASP A 396 -9.24 5.65 -4.98
C ASP A 396 -9.00 7.16 -5.21
N GLY A 397 -9.55 7.73 -6.30
CA GLY A 397 -9.49 9.17 -6.58
C GLY A 397 -10.26 10.02 -5.57
N LEU A 398 -11.48 9.62 -5.21
CA LEU A 398 -12.26 10.28 -4.15
C LEU A 398 -11.60 10.15 -2.78
N GLY A 399 -11.03 8.98 -2.46
CA GLY A 399 -10.26 8.74 -1.25
C GLY A 399 -9.02 9.64 -1.18
N SER A 400 -8.32 9.81 -2.31
CA SER A 400 -7.20 10.75 -2.43
C SER A 400 -7.65 12.20 -2.22
N LEU A 401 -8.80 12.60 -2.80
CA LEU A 401 -9.38 13.92 -2.59
C LEU A 401 -9.73 14.16 -1.10
N PHE A 402 -10.43 13.21 -0.46
CA PHE A 402 -10.78 13.32 0.96
C PHE A 402 -9.55 13.29 1.86
N SER A 403 -8.54 12.48 1.52
CA SER A 403 -7.29 12.45 2.28
C SER A 403 -6.54 13.76 2.18
N ALA A 404 -6.39 14.33 0.97
CA ALA A 404 -5.74 15.63 0.76
C ALA A 404 -6.48 16.76 1.47
N LEU A 405 -7.83 16.79 1.42
CA LEU A 405 -8.63 17.73 2.21
C LEU A 405 -8.42 17.53 3.71
N GLY A 406 -8.29 16.28 4.15
CA GLY A 406 -7.94 15.89 5.50
C GLY A 406 -6.46 16.08 5.86
N THR A 407 -5.63 16.70 5.00
CA THR A 407 -4.17 16.94 5.14
C THR A 407 -3.25 15.72 5.03
N GLY A 408 -3.80 14.59 4.57
CA GLY A 408 -3.09 13.33 4.39
C GLY A 408 -2.58 13.08 2.96
N PRO A 409 -1.75 12.03 2.78
CA PRO A 409 -1.23 11.63 1.47
C PRO A 409 -2.32 11.04 0.53
N PRO A 410 -2.05 10.93 -0.79
CA PRO A 410 -2.99 10.32 -1.72
C PRO A 410 -3.17 8.83 -1.44
N MET A 411 -4.31 8.27 -1.86
CA MET A 411 -4.79 6.96 -1.47
C MET A 411 -5.01 6.03 -2.65
N VAL A 412 -4.60 4.77 -2.53
CA VAL A 412 -4.79 3.74 -3.55
C VAL A 412 -5.19 2.41 -2.90
N SER A 413 -5.93 1.59 -3.63
CA SER A 413 -6.14 0.19 -3.27
C SER A 413 -4.80 -0.53 -3.11
N GLN A 414 -4.64 -1.33 -2.05
CA GLN A 414 -3.38 -2.03 -1.78
C GLN A 414 -3.52 -3.54 -1.97
N ALA A 415 -2.44 -4.19 -2.40
CA ALA A 415 -2.36 -5.63 -2.57
C ALA A 415 -2.19 -6.45 -1.27
N GLY A 416 -1.87 -5.82 -0.14
CA GLY A 416 -1.50 -6.53 1.11
C GLY A 416 -2.62 -7.40 1.68
N ASN A 417 -3.87 -6.95 1.53
CA ASN A 417 -5.08 -7.69 1.91
C ASN A 417 -5.25 -9.03 1.17
N ASN A 418 -4.78 -9.14 -0.08
CA ASN A 418 -4.93 -10.35 -0.90
C ASN A 418 -4.24 -11.56 -0.26
N GLY A 419 -3.09 -11.34 0.38
CA GLY A 419 -2.41 -12.39 1.14
C GLY A 419 -3.24 -12.91 2.32
N VAL A 420 -3.98 -12.03 3.00
CA VAL A 420 -4.87 -12.41 4.10
C VAL A 420 -6.06 -13.21 3.60
N ILE A 421 -6.69 -12.79 2.49
CA ILE A 421 -7.82 -13.52 1.90
C ILE A 421 -7.40 -14.94 1.52
N LEU A 422 -6.24 -15.09 0.87
CA LEU A 422 -5.68 -16.38 0.48
C LEU A 422 -5.42 -17.31 1.66
N LEU A 423 -4.90 -16.79 2.78
CA LEU A 423 -4.55 -17.60 3.96
C LEU A 423 -5.76 -17.95 4.85
N THR A 424 -6.74 -17.04 4.93
CA THR A 424 -7.90 -17.18 5.82
C THR A 424 -9.12 -17.79 5.13
N GLY A 425 -9.17 -17.76 3.80
CA GLY A 425 -10.32 -18.18 3.01
C GLY A 425 -11.53 -17.23 3.15
N CYS A 426 -11.36 -16.02 3.68
CA CYS A 426 -12.47 -15.10 3.92
C CYS A 426 -12.37 -13.86 3.03
N ALA A 427 -13.27 -13.77 2.05
CA ALA A 427 -13.45 -12.61 1.18
C ALA A 427 -14.67 -11.75 1.58
N SER A 428 -15.27 -12.01 2.75
CA SER A 428 -16.50 -11.36 3.17
C SER A 428 -16.34 -9.85 3.36
N ARG A 429 -17.29 -9.08 2.81
CA ARG A 429 -17.31 -7.62 2.96
C ARG A 429 -17.40 -7.19 4.42
N ARG A 430 -18.06 -7.98 5.28
CA ARG A 430 -18.22 -7.68 6.72
C ARG A 430 -16.87 -7.53 7.42
N ALA A 431 -15.88 -8.34 7.05
CA ALA A 431 -14.51 -8.23 7.58
C ALA A 431 -13.85 -6.90 7.17
N GLY A 432 -14.11 -6.43 5.94
CA GLY A 432 -13.61 -5.13 5.46
C GLY A 432 -14.23 -3.93 6.19
N TRP A 433 -15.52 -4.00 6.49
CA TRP A 433 -16.19 -2.99 7.33
C TRP A 433 -15.64 -2.98 8.76
N ALA A 434 -15.39 -4.16 9.34
CA ALA A 434 -14.75 -4.27 10.65
C ALA A 434 -13.33 -3.69 10.62
N ALA A 435 -12.54 -4.01 9.59
CA ALA A 435 -11.20 -3.46 9.39
C ALA A 435 -11.21 -1.92 9.31
N SER A 436 -12.12 -1.36 8.51
CA SER A 436 -12.34 0.09 8.44
C SER A 436 -12.63 0.70 9.82
N GLY A 437 -13.53 0.08 10.60
CA GLY A 437 -13.84 0.53 11.96
C GLY A 437 -12.63 0.53 12.89
N PHE A 438 -11.80 -0.52 12.84
CA PHE A 438 -10.55 -0.59 13.61
C PHE A 438 -9.55 0.49 13.18
N LEU A 439 -9.40 0.74 11.89
CA LEU A 439 -8.48 1.76 11.36
C LEU A 439 -8.91 3.18 11.81
N VAL A 440 -10.21 3.49 11.72
CA VAL A 440 -10.73 4.77 12.24
C VAL A 440 -10.48 4.89 13.74
N LEU A 441 -10.72 3.82 14.51
CA LEU A 441 -10.48 3.81 15.95
C LEU A 441 -9.00 4.02 16.29
N MET A 442 -8.08 3.35 15.58
CA MET A 442 -6.63 3.52 15.74
C MET A 442 -6.20 4.95 15.43
N GLY A 443 -6.81 5.60 14.43
CA GLY A 443 -6.53 6.99 14.09
C GLY A 443 -7.09 8.00 15.10
N ILE A 444 -8.27 7.74 15.68
CA ILE A 444 -8.83 8.63 16.72
C ILE A 444 -7.99 8.56 18.00
N ILE A 445 -7.46 7.39 18.35
CA ILE A 445 -6.62 7.22 19.55
C ILE A 445 -5.21 7.73 19.25
N ALA A 446 -4.97 9.02 19.48
CA ALA A 446 -3.71 9.71 19.15
C ALA A 446 -2.46 9.08 19.81
N LYS A 447 -2.61 8.32 20.89
CA LYS A 447 -1.51 7.53 21.50
C LYS A 447 -0.90 6.52 20.53
N PHE A 448 -1.67 5.97 19.59
CA PHE A 448 -1.10 5.11 18.54
C PHE A 448 -0.17 5.91 17.63
N GLY A 449 -0.59 7.09 17.18
CA GLY A 449 0.27 8.01 16.41
C GLY A 449 1.56 8.37 17.16
N ALA A 450 1.46 8.64 18.47
CA ALA A 450 2.60 8.89 19.35
C ALA A 450 3.60 7.75 19.40
N ILE A 451 3.12 6.50 19.51
CA ILE A 451 4.00 5.34 19.50
C ILE A 451 4.81 5.29 18.20
N PHE A 452 4.18 5.49 17.03
CA PHE A 452 4.86 5.44 15.74
C PHE A 452 5.84 6.59 15.51
N ALA A 453 5.51 7.80 15.96
CA ALA A 453 6.39 8.95 15.85
C ALA A 453 7.62 8.87 16.75
N SER A 454 7.54 8.14 17.87
CA SER A 454 8.67 7.93 18.79
C SER A 454 9.55 6.74 18.44
N ILE A 455 9.25 6.00 17.35
CA ILE A 455 10.06 4.86 16.93
C ILE A 455 11.41 5.35 16.37
N PRO A 456 12.54 4.81 16.83
CA PRO A 456 13.84 5.13 16.27
C PRO A 456 13.89 4.89 14.76
N PRO A 457 14.47 5.78 13.94
CA PRO A 457 14.44 5.61 12.49
C PRO A 457 15.11 4.32 12.00
N SER A 458 16.11 3.79 12.71
CA SER A 458 16.71 2.49 12.38
C SER A 458 15.75 1.31 12.47
N VAL A 459 14.82 1.34 13.42
CA VAL A 459 13.77 0.31 13.58
C VAL A 459 12.77 0.43 12.42
N LEU A 460 12.37 1.66 12.09
CA LEU A 460 11.52 1.93 10.91
C LEU A 460 12.21 1.52 9.61
N GLY A 461 13.51 1.77 9.47
CA GLY A 461 14.29 1.44 8.27
C GLY A 461 14.30 -0.05 7.96
N GLY A 462 14.47 -0.90 8.98
CA GLY A 462 14.36 -2.35 8.81
C GLY A 462 13.00 -2.81 8.28
N MET A 463 11.92 -2.20 8.78
CA MET A 463 10.56 -2.43 8.29
C MET A 463 10.36 -1.89 6.86
N GLN A 464 10.80 -0.65 6.61
CA GLN A 464 10.68 0.04 5.33
C GLN A 464 11.37 -0.70 4.21
N VAL A 465 12.61 -1.17 4.41
CA VAL A 465 13.32 -1.96 3.40
C VAL A 465 12.55 -3.23 3.03
N PHE A 466 11.94 -3.92 3.99
CA PHE A 466 11.09 -5.07 3.70
C PHE A 466 9.84 -4.70 2.90
N LEU A 467 9.14 -3.63 3.30
CA LEU A 467 7.92 -3.17 2.61
C LEU A 467 8.23 -2.70 1.18
N TYR A 468 9.25 -1.86 1.00
CA TYR A 468 9.66 -1.34 -0.31
C TYR A 468 10.19 -2.45 -1.23
N SER A 469 10.91 -3.43 -0.69
CA SER A 469 11.30 -4.63 -1.46
C SER A 469 10.09 -5.44 -1.92
N THR A 470 9.06 -5.54 -1.07
CA THR A 470 7.80 -6.22 -1.44
C THR A 470 7.11 -5.52 -2.61
N ILE A 471 7.13 -4.19 -2.66
CA ILE A 471 6.62 -3.40 -3.79
C ILE A 471 7.39 -3.72 -5.07
N ALA A 472 8.73 -3.75 -5.01
CA ALA A 472 9.56 -4.11 -6.16
C ALA A 472 9.24 -5.53 -6.68
N VAL A 473 9.08 -6.50 -5.77
CA VAL A 473 8.70 -7.88 -6.12
C VAL A 473 7.30 -7.95 -6.73
N ALA A 474 6.35 -7.17 -6.23
CA ALA A 474 5.01 -7.06 -6.83
C ALA A 474 5.07 -6.52 -8.27
N GLY A 475 5.93 -5.53 -8.53
CA GLY A 475 6.20 -5.05 -9.89
C GLY A 475 6.74 -6.14 -10.82
N ILE A 476 7.71 -6.92 -10.35
CA ILE A 476 8.25 -8.07 -11.08
C ILE A 476 7.17 -9.12 -11.34
N ARG A 477 6.28 -9.40 -10.38
CA ARG A 477 5.15 -10.32 -10.57
C ARG A 477 4.21 -9.82 -11.68
N VAL A 478 3.92 -8.52 -11.76
CA VAL A 478 3.12 -7.94 -12.85
C VAL A 478 3.85 -8.09 -14.19
N LEU A 479 5.16 -7.87 -14.22
CA LEU A 479 5.99 -8.12 -15.40
C LEU A 479 6.01 -9.60 -15.81
N ALA A 480 5.86 -10.54 -14.87
CA ALA A 480 5.77 -11.97 -15.20
C ALA A 480 4.49 -12.34 -15.98
N LEU A 481 3.46 -11.49 -15.97
CA LEU A 481 2.19 -11.73 -16.69
C LEU A 481 2.25 -11.37 -18.18
N ILE A 482 3.35 -10.79 -18.67
CA ILE A 482 3.51 -10.37 -20.06
C ILE A 482 4.09 -11.51 -20.92
N PRO A 483 3.86 -11.52 -22.25
CA PRO A 483 4.38 -12.56 -23.14
C PRO A 483 5.89 -12.47 -23.44
N TRP A 484 6.60 -11.48 -22.90
CA TRP A 484 8.04 -11.24 -23.07
C TRP A 484 8.51 -11.28 -24.54
N THR A 485 7.78 -10.62 -25.44
CA THR A 485 8.17 -10.52 -26.88
C THR A 485 9.47 -9.73 -27.06
N ARG A 486 10.03 -9.72 -28.29
CA ARG A 486 11.19 -8.88 -28.59
C ARG A 486 10.85 -7.40 -28.39
N ARG A 487 9.68 -6.97 -28.88
CA ARG A 487 9.17 -5.62 -28.67
C ARG A 487 9.03 -5.28 -27.19
N ASP A 488 8.40 -6.14 -26.40
CA ASP A 488 8.16 -5.87 -24.97
C ASP A 488 9.48 -5.75 -24.19
N ARG A 489 10.42 -6.66 -24.45
CA ARG A 489 11.77 -6.61 -23.86
C ARG A 489 12.50 -5.32 -24.23
N PHE A 490 12.39 -4.87 -25.47
CA PHE A 490 13.02 -3.63 -25.93
C PHE A 490 12.43 -2.41 -25.21
N ILE A 491 11.10 -2.29 -25.17
CA ILE A 491 10.43 -1.20 -24.45
C ILE A 491 10.84 -1.20 -22.97
N LEU A 492 10.82 -2.38 -22.33
CA LEU A 492 11.20 -2.52 -20.93
C LEU A 492 12.65 -2.13 -20.67
N THR A 493 13.57 -2.53 -21.56
CA THR A 493 15.00 -2.21 -21.45
C THR A 493 15.23 -0.71 -21.48
N VAL A 494 14.57 0.02 -22.38
CA VAL A 494 14.73 1.47 -22.48
C VAL A 494 14.05 2.18 -21.31
N ALA A 495 12.83 1.80 -20.95
CA ALA A 495 12.08 2.41 -19.85
C ALA A 495 12.79 2.21 -18.49
N LEU A 496 13.17 0.97 -18.16
CA LEU A 496 13.93 0.69 -16.93
C LEU A 496 15.34 1.28 -16.99
N GLY A 497 16.00 1.29 -18.15
CA GLY A 497 17.34 1.85 -18.29
C GLY A 497 17.41 3.32 -17.88
N ILE A 498 16.44 4.13 -18.32
CA ILE A 498 16.36 5.55 -17.96
C ILE A 498 15.97 5.72 -16.49
N GLY A 499 15.02 4.92 -15.97
CA GLY A 499 14.67 4.96 -14.56
C GLY A 499 15.83 4.57 -13.63
N PHE A 500 16.61 3.54 -13.98
CA PHE A 500 17.79 3.15 -13.21
C PHE A 500 18.93 4.15 -13.31
N MET A 501 19.09 4.84 -14.44
CA MET A 501 20.07 5.92 -14.58
C MET A 501 19.82 7.00 -13.53
N ASP A 502 18.58 7.44 -13.40
CA ASP A 502 18.16 8.45 -12.44
C ASP A 502 18.36 7.99 -10.98
N ILE A 503 17.98 6.74 -10.67
CA ILE A 503 18.25 6.13 -9.34
C ILE A 503 19.75 6.08 -9.02
N CYS A 504 20.59 5.77 -10.01
CA CYS A 504 22.03 5.62 -9.79
C CYS A 504 22.77 6.96 -9.75
N GLN A 505 22.30 7.97 -10.48
CA GLN A 505 22.91 9.29 -10.64
C GLN A 505 21.82 10.37 -10.69
N PRO A 506 21.25 10.79 -9.56
CA PRO A 506 20.10 11.70 -9.54
C PRO A 506 20.39 13.11 -10.10
N ASP A 507 21.63 13.60 -10.01
CA ASP A 507 21.99 14.97 -10.43
C ASP A 507 22.24 15.12 -11.95
N TRP A 508 21.95 14.10 -12.76
CA TRP A 508 22.33 14.06 -14.18
C TRP A 508 21.64 15.12 -15.06
N PHE A 509 20.46 15.60 -14.66
CA PHE A 509 19.63 16.50 -15.48
C PHE A 509 19.73 17.99 -15.09
N GLN A 510 20.42 18.31 -13.99
CA GLN A 510 20.40 19.64 -13.37
C GLN A 510 20.90 20.79 -14.27
N GLN A 511 21.80 20.51 -15.23
CA GLN A 511 22.39 21.54 -16.11
C GLN A 511 21.64 21.74 -17.43
N ILE A 512 20.64 20.90 -17.74
CA ILE A 512 19.99 20.90 -19.04
C ILE A 512 18.90 21.98 -19.12
N LEU A 513 18.12 22.15 -18.04
CA LEU A 513 17.11 23.19 -17.90
C LEU A 513 17.37 24.02 -16.63
N ASP A 514 18.51 24.73 -16.63
CA ASP A 514 18.88 25.68 -15.59
C ASP A 514 18.53 27.11 -16.03
N TYR A 515 17.26 27.48 -15.90
CA TYR A 515 16.79 28.84 -16.20
C TYR A 515 16.70 29.70 -14.94
N ASN A 516 17.55 30.73 -14.90
CA ASN A 516 17.62 31.72 -13.82
C ASN A 516 17.04 33.10 -14.24
N GLY A 517 16.11 33.12 -15.18
CA GLY A 517 15.50 34.38 -15.64
C GLY A 517 14.41 34.91 -14.71
N PRO A 518 13.92 36.14 -14.96
CA PRO A 518 12.95 36.81 -14.09
C PRO A 518 11.51 36.31 -14.24
N ASP A 519 11.21 35.47 -15.24
CA ASP A 519 9.85 34.95 -15.45
C ASP A 519 9.54 33.79 -14.51
N THR A 520 8.84 34.11 -13.43
CA THR A 520 8.38 33.16 -12.41
C THR A 520 7.57 31.99 -12.96
N ASN A 521 6.82 32.19 -14.07
CA ASN A 521 6.01 31.12 -14.64
C ASN A 521 6.87 30.12 -15.41
N LEU A 522 7.86 30.62 -16.15
CA LEU A 522 8.79 29.79 -16.89
C LEU A 522 9.69 28.99 -15.94
N VAL A 523 10.17 29.64 -14.86
CA VAL A 523 10.94 28.98 -13.80
C VAL A 523 10.14 27.81 -13.20
N GLY A 524 8.89 28.04 -12.79
CA GLY A 524 8.06 26.98 -12.21
C GLY A 524 7.76 25.83 -13.19
N PHE A 525 7.56 26.12 -14.48
CA PHE A 525 7.36 25.09 -15.50
C PHE A 525 8.63 24.25 -15.74
N GLU A 526 9.78 24.89 -15.86
CA GLU A 526 11.07 24.19 -16.04
C GLU A 526 11.45 23.36 -14.81
N GLN A 527 11.24 23.89 -13.61
CA GLN A 527 11.40 23.13 -12.37
C GLN A 527 10.47 21.91 -12.33
N GLY A 528 9.22 22.06 -12.81
CA GLY A 528 8.31 20.91 -12.91
C GLY A 528 8.74 19.87 -13.94
N LEU A 529 9.37 20.30 -15.03
CA LEU A 529 9.97 19.39 -16.00
C LEU A 529 11.19 18.68 -15.42
N ASN A 530 12.07 19.40 -14.71
CA ASN A 530 13.20 18.82 -13.99
C ASN A 530 12.71 17.79 -12.98
N LEU A 531 11.73 18.14 -12.15
CA LEU A 531 11.17 17.23 -11.16
C LEU A 531 10.53 15.99 -11.79
N ALA A 532 9.87 16.12 -12.93
CA ALA A 532 9.30 14.99 -13.67
C ALA A 532 10.38 14.07 -14.26
N VAL A 533 11.52 14.62 -14.67
CA VAL A 533 12.65 13.88 -15.23
C VAL A 533 13.50 13.22 -14.14
N GLU A 534 13.74 13.92 -13.03
CA GLU A 534 14.45 13.45 -11.83
C GLU A 534 13.61 12.51 -10.96
N THR A 535 12.39 12.19 -11.38
CA THR A 535 11.55 11.18 -10.73
C THR A 535 11.62 9.87 -11.53
N PRO A 536 12.28 8.81 -11.03
CA PRO A 536 12.69 7.67 -11.85
C PRO A 536 11.54 6.96 -12.57
N PHE A 537 10.42 6.79 -11.87
CA PHE A 537 9.26 6.10 -12.41
C PHE A 537 8.48 6.98 -13.38
N VAL A 538 8.44 8.31 -13.18
CA VAL A 538 7.72 9.24 -14.06
C VAL A 538 8.37 9.26 -15.45
N ILE A 539 9.68 9.44 -15.52
CA ILE A 539 10.40 9.43 -16.80
C ILE A 539 10.30 8.07 -17.50
N ALA A 540 10.39 6.98 -16.75
CA ALA A 540 10.19 5.63 -17.28
C ALA A 540 8.77 5.41 -17.81
N ALA A 541 7.74 5.98 -17.15
CA ALA A 541 6.36 5.95 -17.62
C ALA A 541 6.23 6.64 -18.98
N ILE A 542 6.74 7.86 -19.09
CA ILE A 542 6.66 8.68 -20.31
C ILE A 542 7.31 7.93 -21.47
N VAL A 543 8.54 7.45 -21.27
CA VAL A 543 9.29 6.76 -22.32
C VAL A 543 8.65 5.41 -22.66
N GLY A 544 8.20 4.65 -21.65
CA GLY A 544 7.52 3.39 -21.85
C GLY A 544 6.21 3.53 -22.65
N VAL A 545 5.40 4.54 -22.31
CA VAL A 545 4.13 4.83 -23.02
C VAL A 545 4.43 5.28 -24.44
N PHE A 546 5.38 6.20 -24.62
CA PHE A 546 5.79 6.69 -25.93
C PHE A 546 6.24 5.54 -26.85
N LEU A 547 7.15 4.69 -26.38
CA LEU A 547 7.64 3.56 -27.15
C LEU A 547 6.55 2.53 -27.42
N ASN A 548 5.65 2.28 -26.46
CA ASN A 548 4.52 1.39 -26.68
C ASN A 548 3.53 1.93 -27.74
N LEU A 549 3.39 3.25 -27.88
CA LEU A 549 2.54 3.85 -28.91
C LEU A 549 3.22 3.88 -30.29
N VAL A 550 4.52 4.14 -30.35
CA VAL A 550 5.28 4.27 -31.61
C VAL A 550 5.67 2.93 -32.21
N LEU A 551 6.06 1.95 -31.39
CA LEU A 551 6.57 0.68 -31.90
C LEU A 551 5.44 -0.25 -32.37
N PRO A 552 5.50 -0.75 -33.61
CA PRO A 552 4.48 -1.64 -34.15
C PRO A 552 4.42 -2.94 -33.34
N SER A 553 3.22 -3.48 -33.14
CA SER A 553 3.05 -4.77 -32.47
C SER A 553 3.73 -5.89 -33.28
N ASP A 554 4.46 -6.78 -32.58
CA ASP A 554 5.08 -7.95 -33.20
C ASP A 554 3.99 -8.82 -33.86
N LYS A 555 4.01 -8.96 -35.19
CA LYS A 555 3.05 -9.78 -35.95
C LYS A 555 3.26 -11.29 -35.79
N GLY A 556 4.27 -11.70 -35.02
CA GLY A 556 4.63 -13.09 -34.77
C GLY A 556 4.70 -13.38 -33.28
N GLY A 557 3.56 -13.48 -32.61
CA GLY A 557 3.49 -14.04 -31.26
C GLY A 557 3.20 -15.53 -31.34
N LEU A 558 4.09 -16.36 -30.80
CA LEU A 558 3.76 -17.76 -30.46
C LEU A 558 2.47 -17.76 -29.61
N PRO A 559 1.57 -18.75 -29.79
CA PRO A 559 0.33 -18.83 -29.04
C PRO A 559 0.59 -18.81 -27.53
N ARG A 560 -0.31 -18.15 -26.78
CA ARG A 560 -0.34 -18.10 -25.31
C ARG A 560 -0.21 -19.53 -24.78
N GLY A 561 0.94 -19.88 -24.19
CA GLY A 561 1.20 -21.21 -23.63
C GLY A 561 2.66 -21.68 -23.63
N ALA A 562 3.60 -20.98 -24.26
CA ALA A 562 4.97 -21.50 -24.40
C ALA A 562 5.89 -21.37 -23.15
N TYR A 563 5.43 -20.75 -22.07
CA TYR A 563 6.13 -20.77 -20.78
C TYR A 563 5.11 -20.91 -19.65
N GLY A 564 4.87 -22.16 -19.22
CA GLY A 564 4.03 -22.51 -18.08
C GLY A 564 3.09 -23.68 -18.34
N ASP A 565 3.56 -24.89 -18.01
CA ASP A 565 2.79 -26.05 -17.53
C ASP A 565 1.56 -26.57 -18.30
N GLU A 566 1.55 -26.53 -19.63
CA GLU A 566 0.72 -27.46 -20.40
C GLU A 566 1.54 -28.16 -21.49
N GLN A 567 1.86 -29.44 -21.21
CA GLN A 567 2.40 -30.51 -22.07
C GLN A 567 3.87 -30.88 -21.89
N LYS A 568 4.02 -32.16 -21.49
CA LYS A 568 5.19 -33.06 -21.57
C LYS A 568 6.20 -32.94 -20.43
N HIS A 569 5.94 -33.70 -19.38
CA HIS A 569 7.03 -34.48 -18.79
C HIS A 569 7.53 -35.46 -19.87
N PRO A 570 8.77 -35.35 -20.39
CA PRO A 570 9.42 -36.54 -20.91
C PRO A 570 9.72 -37.44 -19.72
N VAL A 571 9.08 -38.61 -19.68
CA VAL A 571 9.51 -39.71 -18.80
C VAL A 571 10.91 -40.10 -19.25
N LEU A 572 11.92 -39.51 -18.60
CA LEU A 572 13.31 -39.95 -18.69
C LEU A 572 13.43 -41.23 -17.87
N GLY A 573 13.31 -42.38 -18.54
CA GLY A 573 13.64 -43.67 -17.91
C GLY A 573 12.85 -44.88 -18.39
N THR A 574 12.74 -45.10 -19.70
CA THR A 574 12.57 -46.47 -20.22
C THR A 574 13.52 -46.67 -21.39
N ALA A 575 14.70 -47.20 -21.09
CA ALA A 575 15.53 -47.90 -22.04
C ALA A 575 15.62 -49.35 -21.57
N LYS A 576 15.22 -50.24 -22.48
CA LYS A 576 15.34 -51.72 -22.54
C LYS A 576 15.97 -52.46 -21.36
#